data_AF-A0A2S1U485-F1
#
_entry.id   AF-A0A2S1U485-F1
#
_cell.length_a   1.000
_cell.length_b   1.000
_cell.length_c   1.000
_cell.angle_alpha   90.00
_cell.angle_beta   90.00
_cell.angle_gamma   90.00
#
_symmetry.space_group_name_H-M   'P 1'
#
loop_
_entity.id
_entity.type
_entity.pdbx_description
1 polymer ?
#
loop_
_entity_poly.entity_id
_entity_poly.type
_entity_poly.pdbx_seq_one_letter_code
_entity_poly.pdbx_strand_id
1 'polypeptide(L)'
;TTTKIRIVIRSFDHPFFENNFLGLPPYTRKIGLPESRVLYTVLRSPHIDKKSREQFEMEIKKKFLVIKTERHELRKKLFRLKRQRIFGAQYEILFSCKTRSDKGKLQRLL
;
A
#
# COMPACT_ATOMS: atom_id res chain seq x y z
N THR A 1 -6.43 -8.70 22.67
CA THR A 1 -6.70 -9.13 21.27
C THR A 1 -5.92 -8.26 20.30
N THR A 2 -4.91 -8.82 19.64
CA THR A 2 -4.06 -8.06 18.73
C THR A 2 -4.80 -7.71 17.44
N THR A 3 -4.92 -6.41 17.14
CA THR A 3 -5.48 -5.91 15.89
C THR A 3 -4.33 -5.64 14.93
N LYS A 4 -4.54 -5.87 13.64
CA LYS A 4 -3.51 -5.63 12.61
C LYS A 4 -4.02 -4.59 11.62
N ILE A 5 -3.18 -3.60 11.35
CA ILE A 5 -3.32 -2.72 10.19
C ILE A 5 -2.33 -3.22 9.15
N ARG A 6 -2.84 -3.56 7.98
CA ARG A 6 -2.03 -3.95 6.82
C ARG A 6 -2.13 -2.83 5.79
N ILE A 7 -1.00 -2.41 5.25
CA ILE A 7 -0.95 -1.37 4.23
C ILE A 7 -0.23 -1.96 3.03
N VAL A 8 -0.86 -1.94 1.87
CA VAL A 8 -0.21 -2.22 0.60
C VAL A 8 0.05 -0.88 -0.06
N ILE A 9 1.29 -0.61 -0.43
CA ILE A 9 1.69 0.60 -1.16
C ILE A 9 2.12 0.17 -2.55
N ARG A 10 1.61 0.88 -3.57
CA ARG A 10 2.03 0.77 -4.97
C ARG A 10 2.54 2.13 -5.41
N SER A 11 3.77 2.19 -5.91
CA SER A 11 4.37 3.42 -6.44
C SER A 11 5.28 3.10 -7.61
N PHE A 12 5.56 4.12 -8.42
CA PHE A 12 6.56 4.04 -9.49
C PHE A 12 7.96 4.29 -8.92
N ASP A 13 8.08 5.26 -8.00
CA ASP A 13 9.37 5.65 -7.43
C ASP A 13 9.68 5.03 -6.06
N HIS A 14 10.98 4.99 -5.73
CA HIS A 14 11.51 4.44 -4.48
C HIS A 14 11.44 5.30 -3.19
N PRO A 15 11.30 6.65 -3.20
CA PRO A 15 11.56 7.47 -2.00
C PRO A 15 10.54 7.21 -0.88
N PHE A 16 9.34 6.72 -1.21
CA PHE A 16 8.30 6.37 -0.24
C PHE A 16 8.68 5.23 0.71
N PHE A 17 9.70 4.46 0.36
CA PHE A 17 10.03 3.24 1.06
C PHE A 17 11.22 3.35 2.00
N GLU A 18 11.93 4.48 1.96
CA GLU A 18 12.98 4.78 2.92
C GLU A 18 12.42 4.99 4.33
N ASN A 19 13.29 4.91 5.32
CA ASN A 19 12.90 4.62 6.69
C ASN A 19 11.99 5.65 7.36
N ASN A 20 11.90 6.87 6.81
CA ASN A 20 11.25 8.00 7.49
C ASN A 20 10.00 8.55 6.80
N PHE A 21 9.68 8.16 5.55
CA PHE A 21 8.70 8.88 4.74
C PHE A 21 7.29 8.90 5.36
N LEU A 22 6.88 7.79 5.97
CA LEU A 22 5.52 7.62 6.50
C LEU A 22 5.47 7.72 8.04
N GLY A 23 6.58 8.14 8.68
CA GLY A 23 6.68 8.26 10.14
C GLY A 23 6.11 7.05 10.86
N LEU A 24 6.29 5.85 10.30
CA LEU A 24 5.69 4.62 10.82
C LEU A 24 6.35 4.24 12.14
N PRO A 25 5.64 3.55 13.03
CA PRO A 25 6.27 3.03 14.24
C PRO A 25 7.42 2.08 13.89
N PRO A 26 8.50 2.04 14.70
CA PRO A 26 9.71 1.28 14.39
C PRO A 26 9.45 -0.24 14.31
N TYR A 27 8.43 -0.75 15.00
CA TYR A 27 8.02 -2.15 14.97
C TYR A 27 7.19 -2.56 13.73
N THR A 28 7.14 -1.72 12.70
CA THR A 28 6.40 -2.04 11.47
C THR A 28 7.17 -3.05 10.64
N ARG A 29 6.56 -4.21 10.37
CA ARG A 29 7.16 -5.20 9.47
C ARG A 29 6.99 -4.73 8.03
N LYS A 30 8.10 -4.52 7.32
CA LYS A 30 8.12 -4.19 5.89
C LYS A 30 8.45 -5.45 5.09
N ILE A 31 7.65 -5.74 4.06
CA ILE A 31 7.83 -6.88 3.17
C ILE A 31 7.77 -6.35 1.73
N GLY A 32 8.78 -6.63 0.92
CA GLY A 32 8.72 -6.40 -0.52
C GLY A 32 7.82 -7.43 -1.18
N LEU A 33 6.88 -6.98 -2.00
CA LEU A 33 6.08 -7.86 -2.86
C LEU A 33 6.68 -7.81 -4.28
N PRO A 34 6.44 -8.84 -5.11
CA PRO A 34 6.95 -8.85 -6.48
C PRO A 34 6.49 -7.60 -7.22
N GLU A 35 7.43 -7.02 -7.96
CA GLU A 35 7.24 -5.84 -8.78
C GLU A 35 6.65 -6.26 -10.14
N SER A 36 5.80 -5.41 -10.71
CA SER A 36 5.23 -5.66 -12.03
C SER A 36 5.82 -4.69 -13.04
N ARG A 37 6.38 -5.22 -14.12
CA ARG A 37 6.97 -4.45 -15.22
C ARG A 37 6.10 -4.58 -16.46
N VAL A 38 5.79 -3.46 -17.09
CA VAL A 38 5.13 -3.41 -18.40
C VAL A 38 6.09 -2.79 -19.41
N LEU A 39 6.31 -3.48 -20.53
CA LEU A 39 7.22 -3.07 -21.59
C LEU A 39 6.41 -2.53 -22.77
N TYR A 40 6.79 -1.35 -23.25
CA TYR A 40 6.25 -0.76 -24.46
C TYR A 40 7.37 -0.60 -25.48
N THR A 41 7.10 -0.91 -26.75
CA THR A 41 8.05 -0.64 -27.83
C THR A 41 7.37 0.26 -28.84
N VAL A 42 7.95 1.44 -29.07
CA VAL A 42 7.39 2.48 -29.94
C VAL A 42 8.36 2.76 -31.07
N LEU A 43 7.83 3.04 -32.26
CA LEU A 43 8.67 3.53 -33.36
C LEU A 43 9.12 4.97 -33.06
N ARG A 44 10.39 5.27 -33.29
CA ARG A 44 10.89 6.64 -33.07
C ARG A 44 10.33 7.63 -34.09
N SER A 45 10.19 7.18 -35.34
CA SER A 45 9.60 7.99 -36.42
C SER A 45 8.08 7.74 -36.51
N PRO A 46 7.27 8.76 -36.81
CA PRO A 46 5.82 8.61 -36.93
C PRO A 46 5.38 7.80 -38.17
N HIS A 47 6.21 7.74 -39.23
CA HIS A 47 5.93 6.98 -40.45
C HIS A 47 7.22 6.40 -41.06
N ILE A 48 7.11 5.23 -41.73
CA ILE A 48 8.15 4.50 -42.50
C ILE A 48 9.24 3.75 -41.69
N ASP A 49 9.92 4.35 -40.71
CA ASP A 49 11.16 3.77 -40.13
C ASP A 49 10.95 2.64 -39.08
N LYS A 50 10.47 1.47 -39.52
CA LYS A 50 10.16 0.33 -38.62
C LYS A 50 11.37 -0.31 -37.93
N LYS A 51 12.59 -0.04 -38.41
CA LYS A 51 13.86 -0.51 -37.80
C LYS A 51 14.31 0.37 -36.64
N SER A 52 13.84 1.62 -36.57
CA SER A 52 14.16 2.55 -35.49
C SER A 52 13.09 2.44 -34.39
N ARG A 53 13.41 1.70 -33.31
CA ARG A 53 12.50 1.42 -32.20
C ARG A 53 13.09 1.88 -30.87
N GLU A 54 12.22 2.26 -29.96
CA GLU A 54 12.56 2.61 -28.59
C GLU A 54 11.76 1.77 -27.61
N GLN A 55 12.41 1.34 -26.53
CA GLN A 55 11.80 0.53 -25.49
C GLN A 55 11.59 1.39 -24.25
N PHE A 56 10.35 1.41 -23.77
CA PHE A 56 9.98 2.05 -22.53
C PHE A 56 9.52 0.99 -21.54
N GLU A 57 9.74 1.27 -20.27
CA GLU A 57 9.23 0.42 -19.19
C GLU A 57 8.44 1.23 -18.19
N MET A 58 7.41 0.59 -17.64
CA MET A 58 6.70 1.07 -16.48
C MET A 58 6.83 0.01 -15.39
N GLU A 59 7.60 0.32 -14.36
CA GLU A 59 7.80 -0.56 -13.20
C GLU A 59 6.93 -0.07 -12.04
N ILE A 60 6.12 -0.97 -11.49
CA ILE A 60 5.28 -0.70 -10.32
C ILE A 60 5.84 -1.50 -9.16
N LYS A 61 6.34 -0.78 -8.15
CA LYS A 61 6.89 -1.34 -6.93
C LYS A 61 5.78 -1.51 -5.91
N LYS A 62 5.74 -2.71 -5.31
CA LYS A 62 4.71 -3.06 -4.34
C LYS A 62 5.35 -3.42 -3.00
N LYS A 63 4.92 -2.76 -1.92
CA LYS A 63 5.32 -3.12 -0.57
C LYS A 63 4.14 -3.39 0.33
N PHE A 64 4.34 -4.31 1.25
CA PHE A 64 3.38 -4.70 2.26
C PHE A 64 3.93 -4.35 3.65
N LEU A 65 3.16 -3.54 4.38
CA LEU A 65 3.47 -3.09 5.72
C LEU A 65 2.48 -3.69 6.70
N VAL A 66 2.98 -4.21 7.81
CA VAL A 66 2.13 -4.74 8.89
C VAL A 66 2.44 -4.01 10.18
N ILE A 67 1.42 -3.31 10.69
CA ILE A 67 1.45 -2.64 11.98
C ILE A 67 0.59 -3.45 12.95
N LYS A 68 1.21 -3.92 14.03
CA LYS A 68 0.49 -4.50 15.16
C LYS A 68 -0.01 -3.37 16.04
N THR A 69 -1.28 -3.40 16.42
CA THR A 69 -1.85 -2.37 17.29
C THR A 69 -2.86 -2.94 18.27
N GLU A 70 -3.03 -2.24 19.36
CA GLU A 70 -4.12 -2.50 20.28
C GLU A 70 -5.44 -1.92 19.78
N ARG A 71 -6.55 -2.52 20.22
CA ARG A 71 -7.89 -2.15 19.74
C ARG A 71 -8.21 -0.68 20.04
N HIS A 72 -7.84 -0.20 21.22
CA HIS A 72 -8.16 1.17 21.66
C HIS A 72 -7.34 2.23 20.90
N GLU A 73 -6.10 1.92 20.51
CA GLU A 73 -5.25 2.83 19.73
C GLU A 73 -5.57 2.87 18.22
N LEU A 74 -6.34 1.90 17.73
CA LEU A 74 -6.58 1.69 16.30
C LEU A 74 -7.07 2.97 15.60
N ARG A 75 -8.07 3.62 16.19
CA ARG A 75 -8.68 4.84 15.63
C ARG A 75 -7.66 5.98 15.54
N LYS A 76 -6.82 6.14 16.57
CA LYS A 76 -5.77 7.18 16.63
C LYS A 76 -4.69 6.94 15.57
N LYS A 77 -4.20 5.69 15.43
CA LYS A 77 -3.19 5.35 14.42
C LYS A 77 -3.74 5.50 13.00
N LEU A 78 -4.98 5.07 12.75
CA LEU A 78 -5.64 5.25 11.46
C LEU A 78 -5.80 6.74 11.11
N PHE A 79 -6.26 7.55 12.05
CA PHE A 79 -6.40 8.99 11.84
C PHE A 79 -5.06 9.63 11.47
N ARG A 80 -3.97 9.24 12.14
CA ARG A 80 -2.62 9.73 11.82
C ARG A 80 -2.19 9.33 10.40
N LEU A 81 -2.42 8.09 10.00
CA LEU A 81 -2.07 7.57 8.67
C LEU A 81 -2.84 8.30 7.56
N LYS A 82 -4.14 8.55 7.73
CA LYS A 82 -4.95 9.28 6.72
C LYS A 82 -4.51 10.72 6.49
N ARG A 83 -3.90 11.36 7.49
CA ARG A 83 -3.42 12.75 7.37
C ARG A 83 -2.10 12.89 6.64
N GLN A 84 -1.37 11.79 6.47
CA GLN A 84 -0.12 11.80 5.72
C GLN A 84 -0.46 11.93 4.24
N ARG A 85 -0.07 13.05 3.64
CA ARG A 85 -0.22 13.27 2.19
C ARG A 85 0.84 12.44 1.48
N ILE A 86 0.40 11.43 0.73
CA ILE A 86 1.27 10.64 -0.14
C ILE A 86 0.86 10.96 -1.57
N PHE A 87 1.63 11.80 -2.24
CA PHE A 87 1.44 12.11 -3.65
C PHE A 87 2.13 11.04 -4.51
N GLY A 88 1.54 10.67 -5.65
CA GLY A 88 2.19 9.75 -6.59
C GLY A 88 2.27 8.28 -6.16
N ALA A 89 1.60 7.90 -5.06
CA ALA A 89 1.50 6.50 -4.64
C ALA A 89 0.07 6.14 -4.27
N GLN A 90 -0.34 4.93 -4.64
CA GLN A 90 -1.61 4.35 -4.24
C GLN A 90 -1.39 3.49 -2.99
N TYR A 91 -2.26 3.65 -1.99
CA TYR A 91 -2.26 2.82 -0.80
C TYR A 91 -3.61 2.13 -0.60
N GLU A 92 -3.56 0.86 -0.21
CA GLU A 92 -4.71 0.08 0.23
C GLU A 92 -4.51 -0.27 1.70
N ILE A 93 -5.49 0.05 2.55
CA ILE A 93 -5.43 -0.25 3.99
C ILE A 93 -6.44 -1.35 4.31
N LEU A 94 -5.97 -2.44 4.88
CA LEU A 94 -6.78 -3.56 5.35
C LEU A 94 -6.69 -3.69 6.87
N PHE A 95 -7.85 -3.69 7.53
CA PHE A 95 -7.96 -3.90 8.97
C PHE A 95 -8.36 -5.34 9.27
N SER A 96 -7.65 -5.94 10.23
CA SER A 96 -8.00 -7.25 10.78
C SER A 96 -8.20 -7.09 12.28
N CYS A 97 -9.46 -6.97 12.71
CA CYS A 97 -9.86 -6.97 14.10
C CYS A 97 -10.63 -8.25 14.43
N LYS A 98 -10.37 -8.83 15.61
CA LYS A 98 -11.16 -9.93 16.15
C LYS A 98 -12.07 -9.36 17.23
N THR A 99 -13.37 -9.45 17.02
CA THR A 99 -14.40 -9.13 18.02
C THR A 99 -15.01 -10.42 18.54
N ARG A 100 -15.36 -10.46 19.83
CA ARG A 100 -16.21 -11.52 20.37
C ARG A 100 -17.62 -11.23 19.86
N SER A 101 -18.23 -12.17 19.16
CA SER A 101 -19.64 -12.04 18.76
C SER A 101 -20.52 -12.42 19.96
N ASP A 102 -21.18 -11.44 20.56
CA ASP A 102 -22.19 -11.68 21.58
C ASP A 102 -23.56 -11.82 20.90
N LYS A 103 -23.98 -13.06 20.63
CA LYS A 103 -25.24 -13.35 19.92
C LYS A 103 -26.45 -12.70 20.60
N GLY A 104 -26.45 -12.62 21.94
CA GLY A 104 -27.53 -12.03 22.72
C GLY A 104 -27.66 -10.50 22.63
N LYS A 105 -26.63 -9.77 22.18
CA LYS A 105 -26.73 -8.33 21.87
C LYS A 105 -27.20 -8.10 20.44
N LEU A 106 -26.82 -8.97 19.50
CA LEU A 106 -27.26 -8.89 18.10
C LEU A 106 -28.76 -9.18 17.96
N GLN A 107 -29.30 -10.14 18.71
CA GLN A 107 -30.75 -10.41 18.74
C GLN A 107 -31.60 -9.29 19.35
N ARG A 108 -31.02 -8.34 20.10
CA ARG A 108 -31.74 -7.16 20.63
C ARG A 108 -31.68 -5.95 19.70
N LEU A 109 -30.84 -6.00 18.67
CA LEU A 109 -30.68 -4.93 17.66
C LEU A 109 -31.48 -5.22 16.38
N LEU A 110 -32.01 -6.43 16.25
CA LEU A 110 -33.01 -6.86 15.27
C LEU A 110 -34.39 -6.81 15.92
#